data_AF-A0AB33FIS2-F1
#
_entry.id   AF-A0AB33FIS2-F1
#
_cell.length_a   1.000
_cell.length_b   1.000
_cell.length_c   1.000
_cell.angle_alpha   90.00
_cell.angle_beta   90.00
_cell.angle_gamma   90.00
#
_symmetry.space_group_name_H-M   'P 1'
#
loop_
_entity.id
_entity.type
_entity.pdbx_description
1 polymer ?
#
loop_
_entity_poly.entity_id
_entity_poly.type
_entity_poly.pdbx_seq_one_letter_code
_entity_poly.pdbx_strand_id
1 'polypeptide(L)'
;MLRHLSKNEDERLAAIDALAALGSGHDDAIHQVLNITRKLLEASGCLICLYGSRKIWLRAQIDIGFEEIDFASPLFNFVRLQGEALFCPDTFADERFASDPMVRGEAAVRHCTAIPLSTREGYTIGAFCLVGPRPKHLTRRQVELLRSMATIVAELIEAQSEIGLVDAITRLPNRQRLMGELGNLADTGKYALLLVDTIDIKYAYEMARSFGLSTVELLLGDIGHFLKETFLSDRMLYSIAPGRFAVIIAAQQIPQAKHDLLRCADRLHREVRGDVPLRLELYAGYALFSAPHADPAEILRQATSALHDSIDEGRIVSLYSEPKDAVRKHKFNLFNELAQSLKQNRGLFLEYQPQIDLTSGRIVGAEALLRWRHERLGAIPTAEFIPLVENTSLIKPLTEFVIAQSIEQLLLIREAGIVFPISINVTAGNLAERHFAARLHEAIVRRGLQPGDIEIECLESQRIQESSVALACLHTLKANGHRIALDDFGAGYSNLNYLRHIPADVVKLDASLIKQLKSDAESRIIVQNIIDMLHKLNYEVLAEGVEDQESLHYLTQYRCDVAQGFYFSPAVTLEKLCALVDIHGQQRRKP
;
A
#
# COMPACT_ATOMS: atom_id res chain seq x y z
N MET A 1 -23.57 4.36 -17.53
CA MET A 1 -24.50 3.85 -16.49
C MET A 1 -25.93 3.63 -17.04
N LEU A 2 -26.30 4.31 -18.13
CA LEU A 2 -27.65 4.26 -18.72
C LEU A 2 -27.74 3.47 -20.05
N ARG A 3 -26.66 2.77 -20.44
CA ARG A 3 -26.63 1.79 -21.55
C ARG A 3 -26.58 0.37 -21.00
N HIS A 4 -27.25 -0.55 -21.68
CA HIS A 4 -27.49 -1.91 -21.26
C HIS A 4 -28.21 -1.96 -19.90
N LEU A 5 -29.20 -1.08 -19.73
CA LEU A 5 -30.08 -1.17 -18.56
C LEU A 5 -30.80 -2.52 -18.64
N SER A 6 -30.77 -3.29 -17.56
CA SER A 6 -31.42 -4.58 -17.55
C SER A 6 -32.94 -4.38 -17.67
N LYS A 7 -33.67 -5.44 -18.06
CA LYS A 7 -35.13 -5.44 -18.00
C LYS A 7 -35.66 -5.38 -16.56
N ASN A 8 -34.78 -5.47 -15.55
CA ASN A 8 -35.11 -5.40 -14.14
C ASN A 8 -35.22 -3.93 -13.70
N GLU A 9 -36.42 -3.53 -13.26
CA GLU A 9 -36.71 -2.17 -12.86
C GLU A 9 -35.88 -1.72 -11.66
N ASP A 10 -35.59 -2.62 -10.71
CA ASP A 10 -34.85 -2.30 -9.49
C ASP A 10 -33.38 -1.94 -9.78
N GLU A 11 -32.73 -2.66 -10.69
CA GLU A 11 -31.36 -2.39 -11.12
C GLU A 11 -31.25 -1.07 -11.87
N ARG A 12 -32.26 -0.75 -12.69
CA ARG A 12 -32.32 0.53 -13.41
C ARG A 12 -32.47 1.71 -12.43
N LEU A 13 -33.35 1.59 -11.44
CA LEU A 13 -33.54 2.63 -10.43
C LEU A 13 -32.29 2.82 -9.56
N ALA A 14 -31.57 1.74 -9.23
CA ALA A 14 -30.30 1.81 -8.52
C ALA A 14 -29.20 2.50 -9.34
N ALA A 15 -29.15 2.25 -10.66
CA ALA A 15 -28.25 2.95 -11.57
C ALA A 15 -28.55 4.46 -11.63
N ILE A 16 -29.83 4.85 -11.59
CA ILE A 16 -30.22 6.27 -11.54
C ILE A 16 -29.86 6.91 -10.19
N ASP A 17 -30.05 6.20 -9.08
CA ASP A 17 -29.64 6.68 -7.74
C ASP A 17 -28.13 6.93 -7.67
N ALA A 18 -27.32 6.02 -8.23
CA ALA A 18 -25.87 6.18 -8.32
C ALA A 18 -25.48 7.36 -9.21
N LEU A 19 -26.18 7.56 -10.33
CA LEU A 19 -25.97 8.69 -11.23
C LEU A 19 -26.28 10.03 -10.56
N ALA A 20 -27.40 10.10 -9.85
CA ALA A 20 -27.82 11.32 -9.17
C ALA A 20 -26.93 11.66 -7.96
N ALA A 21 -26.32 10.66 -7.32
CA ALA A 21 -25.38 10.84 -6.21
C ALA A 21 -24.01 11.41 -6.64
N LEU A 22 -23.65 11.35 -7.93
CA LEU A 22 -22.33 11.79 -8.43
C LEU A 22 -22.12 13.33 -8.45
N GLY A 23 -23.14 14.12 -8.14
CA GLY A 23 -23.00 15.57 -7.92
C GLY A 23 -22.74 16.42 -9.18
N SER A 24 -22.94 17.73 -9.01
CA SER A 24 -23.27 18.74 -10.04
C SER A 24 -22.11 19.31 -10.87
N GLY A 25 -20.96 18.63 -10.93
CA GLY A 25 -19.73 19.18 -11.55
C GLY A 25 -19.78 19.48 -13.05
N HIS A 26 -20.86 19.09 -13.76
CA HIS A 26 -21.02 19.26 -15.21
C HIS A 26 -22.44 19.73 -15.62
N ASP A 27 -23.22 20.30 -14.69
CA ASP A 27 -24.62 20.67 -14.96
C ASP A 27 -24.81 21.96 -15.75
N ASP A 28 -23.74 22.71 -16.05
CA ASP A 28 -23.80 23.99 -16.76
C ASP A 28 -24.51 23.88 -18.11
N ALA A 29 -24.23 22.84 -18.90
CA ALA A 29 -24.90 22.61 -20.18
C ALA A 29 -26.40 22.32 -20.01
N ILE A 30 -26.76 21.56 -18.97
CA ILE A 30 -28.15 21.23 -18.65
C ILE A 30 -28.88 22.51 -18.20
N HIS A 31 -28.29 23.30 -17.30
CA HIS A 31 -28.82 24.59 -16.87
C HIS A 31 -28.94 25.60 -18.02
N GLN A 32 -28.03 25.59 -19.00
CA GLN A 32 -28.18 26.39 -20.22
C GLN A 32 -29.39 25.97 -21.03
N VAL A 33 -29.63 24.66 -21.21
CA VAL A 33 -30.83 24.16 -21.90
C VAL A 33 -32.11 24.57 -21.15
N LEU A 34 -32.17 24.47 -19.81
CA LEU A 34 -33.31 24.97 -19.04
C LEU A 34 -33.51 26.47 -19.25
N ASN A 35 -32.43 27.25 -19.21
CA ASN A 35 -32.49 28.71 -19.39
C ASN A 35 -33.05 29.11 -20.76
N ILE A 36 -32.56 28.45 -21.82
CA ILE A 36 -33.04 28.66 -23.19
C ILE A 36 -34.51 28.25 -23.29
N THR A 37 -34.86 27.08 -22.75
CA THR A 37 -36.24 26.55 -22.78
C THR A 37 -37.19 27.49 -22.06
N ARG A 38 -36.84 27.99 -20.87
CA ARG A 38 -37.64 28.95 -20.10
C ARG A 38 -37.92 30.22 -20.90
N LYS A 39 -36.89 30.79 -21.53
CA LYS A 39 -37.01 32.02 -22.34
C LYS A 39 -37.87 31.80 -23.59
N LEU A 40 -37.62 30.72 -24.34
CA LEU A 40 -38.34 30.44 -25.59
C LEU A 40 -39.79 30.04 -25.38
N LEU A 41 -40.11 29.41 -24.24
CA LEU A 41 -41.45 28.94 -23.91
C LEU A 41 -42.19 29.87 -22.96
N GLU A 42 -41.59 30.99 -22.55
CA GLU A 42 -42.12 31.92 -21.54
C GLU A 42 -42.63 31.19 -20.28
N ALA A 43 -41.89 30.17 -19.85
CA ALA A 43 -42.27 29.33 -18.73
C ALA A 43 -41.98 30.02 -17.40
N SER A 44 -42.87 29.84 -16.41
CA SER A 44 -42.68 30.38 -15.08
C SER A 44 -41.61 29.63 -14.29
N GLY A 45 -41.53 28.31 -14.47
CA GLY A 45 -40.51 27.46 -13.89
C GLY A 45 -40.23 26.26 -14.78
N CYS A 46 -39.01 25.74 -14.68
CA CYS A 46 -38.54 24.60 -15.47
C CYS A 46 -37.67 23.72 -14.58
N LEU A 47 -37.82 22.40 -14.70
CA LEU A 47 -36.98 21.45 -13.97
C LEU A 47 -36.73 20.19 -14.78
N ILE A 48 -35.66 19.49 -14.43
CA ILE A 48 -35.37 18.13 -14.86
C ILE A 48 -35.34 17.27 -13.61
N CYS A 49 -36.11 16.18 -13.64
CA CYS A 49 -36.09 15.18 -12.58
C CYS A 49 -35.69 13.81 -13.10
N LEU A 50 -35.08 13.00 -12.24
CA LEU A 50 -34.68 11.62 -12.49
C LEU A 50 -35.36 10.68 -11.49
N TYR A 51 -35.80 9.52 -11.96
CA TYR A 51 -36.56 8.56 -11.16
C TYR A 51 -35.64 7.58 -10.43
N GLY A 52 -35.46 7.79 -9.13
CA GLY A 52 -34.71 6.90 -8.25
C GLY A 52 -35.56 5.80 -7.61
N SER A 53 -34.93 4.91 -6.85
CA SER A 53 -35.62 3.78 -6.20
C SER A 53 -36.54 4.23 -5.06
N ARG A 54 -36.14 5.25 -4.30
CA ARG A 54 -36.84 5.74 -3.11
C ARG A 54 -37.13 7.23 -3.09
N LYS A 55 -36.72 7.97 -4.13
CA LYS A 55 -37.00 9.41 -4.27
C LYS A 55 -36.95 9.85 -5.74
N ILE A 56 -37.55 11.01 -6.02
CA ILE A 56 -37.41 11.70 -7.31
C ILE A 56 -36.27 12.71 -7.15
N TRP A 57 -35.20 12.52 -7.91
CA TRP A 57 -34.04 13.40 -7.86
C TRP A 57 -34.29 14.62 -8.72
N LEU A 58 -34.15 15.81 -8.14
CA LEU A 58 -34.13 17.03 -8.90
C LEU A 58 -32.72 17.26 -9.44
N ARG A 59 -32.54 17.12 -10.76
CA ARG A 59 -31.23 17.21 -11.41
C ARG A 59 -30.83 18.64 -11.72
N ALA A 60 -31.81 19.45 -12.16
CA ALA A 60 -31.63 20.88 -12.43
C ALA A 60 -32.99 21.58 -12.33
N GLN A 61 -32.99 22.84 -11.89
CA GLN A 61 -34.19 23.68 -11.83
C GLN A 61 -33.88 25.14 -12.12
N ILE A 62 -34.91 25.86 -12.55
CA ILE A 62 -34.92 27.33 -12.69
C ILE A 62 -36.30 27.83 -12.28
N ASP A 63 -36.32 28.84 -11.39
CA ASP A 63 -37.52 29.59 -10.97
C ASP A 63 -38.67 28.70 -10.45
N ILE A 64 -38.34 27.66 -9.67
CA ILE A 64 -39.34 26.83 -8.96
C ILE A 64 -39.31 27.11 -7.46
N GLY A 65 -40.45 26.97 -6.80
CA GLY A 65 -40.62 27.33 -5.37
C GLY A 65 -40.40 26.20 -4.37
N PHE A 66 -39.84 25.06 -4.79
CA PHE A 66 -39.57 23.90 -3.93
C PHE A 66 -38.19 23.32 -4.24
N GLU A 67 -37.54 22.74 -3.23
CA GLU A 67 -36.21 22.13 -3.35
C GLU A 67 -36.26 20.61 -3.52
N GLU A 68 -37.35 19.97 -3.11
CA GLU A 68 -37.57 18.53 -3.22
C GLU A 68 -38.94 18.23 -3.81
N ILE A 69 -39.02 17.10 -4.53
CA ILE A 69 -40.28 16.58 -5.08
C ILE A 69 -40.76 15.44 -4.18
N ASP A 70 -41.99 15.52 -3.71
CA ASP A 70 -42.61 14.43 -2.93
C ASP A 70 -42.66 13.15 -3.78
N PHE A 71 -42.00 12.09 -3.29
CA PHE A 71 -41.93 10.81 -3.97
C PHE A 71 -43.31 10.18 -4.20
N ALA A 72 -44.31 10.52 -3.37
CA ALA A 72 -45.68 10.03 -3.50
C ALA A 72 -46.53 10.86 -4.48
N SER A 73 -46.04 11.98 -5.02
CA SER A 73 -46.79 12.85 -5.94
C SER A 73 -47.25 12.11 -7.20
N PRO A 74 -48.57 11.91 -7.42
CA PRO A 74 -49.06 11.36 -8.69
C PRO A 74 -48.68 12.21 -9.90
N LEU A 75 -48.58 13.54 -9.74
CA LEU A 75 -48.23 14.49 -10.79
C LEU A 75 -46.83 14.23 -11.35
N PHE A 76 -45.80 14.14 -10.50
CA PHE A 76 -44.43 13.92 -10.96
C PHE A 76 -44.11 12.45 -11.27
N ASN A 77 -44.91 11.51 -10.78
CA ASN A 77 -44.82 10.10 -11.14
C ASN A 77 -45.63 9.72 -12.39
N PHE A 78 -46.45 10.62 -12.97
CA PHE A 78 -47.27 10.29 -14.14
C PHE A 78 -46.42 9.73 -15.28
N VAL A 79 -45.35 10.42 -15.66
CA VAL A 79 -44.46 10.02 -16.76
C VAL A 79 -43.70 8.73 -16.42
N ARG A 80 -43.32 8.54 -15.15
CA ARG A 80 -42.71 7.29 -14.66
C ARG A 80 -43.64 6.09 -14.87
N LEU A 81 -44.92 6.23 -14.49
CA LEU A 81 -45.89 5.14 -14.45
C LEU A 81 -46.52 4.85 -15.82
N GLN A 82 -46.78 5.89 -16.61
CA GLN A 82 -47.44 5.77 -17.91
C GLN A 82 -46.45 5.67 -19.07
N GLY A 83 -45.21 6.14 -18.90
CA GLY A 83 -44.21 6.19 -19.98
C GLY A 83 -44.49 7.25 -21.05
N GLU A 84 -45.55 8.04 -20.90
CA GLU A 84 -46.02 9.02 -21.88
C GLU A 84 -45.88 10.46 -21.36
N ALA A 85 -45.90 11.43 -22.29
CA ALA A 85 -45.85 12.84 -21.96
C ALA A 85 -47.14 13.30 -21.23
N LEU A 86 -46.98 14.11 -20.18
CA LEU A 86 -48.07 14.76 -19.47
C LEU A 86 -48.31 16.16 -20.04
N PHE A 87 -49.57 16.47 -20.34
CA PHE A 87 -50.04 17.83 -20.64
C PHE A 87 -51.18 18.17 -19.70
N CYS A 88 -50.91 18.97 -18.66
CA CYS A 88 -51.91 19.39 -17.68
C CYS A 88 -51.95 20.92 -17.60
N PRO A 89 -52.89 21.56 -18.32
CA PRO A 89 -53.01 23.02 -18.35
C PRO A 89 -53.37 23.63 -17.00
N ASP A 90 -54.21 22.94 -16.21
CA ASP A 90 -54.61 23.31 -14.85
C ASP A 90 -54.63 22.06 -13.95
N THR A 91 -53.61 21.91 -13.12
CA THR A 91 -53.48 20.76 -12.20
C THR A 91 -54.48 20.78 -11.04
N PHE A 92 -55.06 21.93 -10.72
CA PHE A 92 -56.05 22.04 -9.65
C PHE A 92 -57.45 21.63 -10.13
N ALA A 93 -57.74 21.87 -11.41
CA ALA A 93 -58.98 21.45 -12.05
C ALA A 93 -58.94 20.00 -12.57
N ASP A 94 -57.76 19.40 -12.72
CA ASP A 94 -57.58 18.03 -13.19
C ASP A 94 -57.80 17.01 -12.05
N GLU A 95 -58.85 16.20 -12.14
CA GLU A 95 -59.24 15.23 -11.10
C GLU A 95 -58.10 14.25 -10.74
N ARG A 96 -57.16 14.00 -11.65
CA ARG A 96 -56.00 13.12 -11.40
C ARG A 96 -55.00 13.71 -10.40
N PHE A 97 -54.93 15.04 -10.31
CA PHE A 97 -53.87 15.75 -9.57
C PHE A 97 -54.40 16.79 -8.58
N ALA A 98 -55.71 17.07 -8.56
CA ALA A 98 -56.30 18.09 -7.68
C ALA A 98 -56.04 17.87 -6.18
N SER A 99 -55.75 16.63 -5.77
CA SER A 99 -55.38 16.23 -4.40
C SER A 99 -53.87 16.06 -4.17
N ASP A 100 -53.04 16.24 -5.21
CA ASP A 100 -51.60 16.03 -5.15
C ASP A 100 -50.93 17.02 -4.17
N PRO A 101 -49.97 16.56 -3.33
CA PRO A 101 -49.24 17.40 -2.40
C PRO A 101 -48.57 18.62 -3.04
N MET A 102 -48.03 18.47 -4.25
CA MET A 102 -47.35 19.53 -5.02
C MET A 102 -48.34 20.54 -5.63
N VAL A 103 -49.62 20.15 -5.77
CA VAL A 103 -50.70 21.04 -6.25
C VAL A 103 -51.29 21.84 -5.09
N ARG A 104 -51.37 21.27 -3.88
CA ARG A 104 -51.96 21.94 -2.71
C ARG A 104 -50.96 22.60 -1.76
N GLY A 105 -49.67 22.33 -1.91
CA GLY A 105 -48.60 22.89 -1.08
C GLY A 105 -48.39 24.40 -1.27
N GLU A 106 -47.48 24.96 -0.47
CA GLU A 106 -47.17 26.41 -0.45
C GLU A 106 -46.66 26.93 -1.80
N ALA A 107 -45.85 26.12 -2.50
CA ALA A 107 -45.39 26.38 -3.86
C ALA A 107 -46.27 25.68 -4.90
N ALA A 108 -47.57 25.96 -4.88
CA ALA A 108 -48.57 25.26 -5.67
C ALA A 108 -48.25 25.22 -7.18
N VAL A 109 -48.00 24.02 -7.70
CA VAL A 109 -47.90 23.76 -9.13
C VAL A 109 -49.32 23.78 -9.70
N ARG A 110 -49.66 24.81 -10.49
CA ARG A 110 -50.96 25.00 -11.15
C ARG A 110 -50.95 24.61 -12.63
N HIS A 111 -49.78 24.54 -13.23
CA HIS A 111 -49.56 24.03 -14.58
C HIS A 111 -48.42 23.02 -14.55
N CYS A 112 -48.58 21.91 -15.28
CA CYS A 112 -47.50 20.93 -15.47
C CYS A 112 -47.54 20.35 -16.88
N THR A 113 -46.45 20.54 -17.63
CA THR A 113 -46.17 19.77 -18.84
C THR A 113 -44.89 19.00 -18.62
N ALA A 114 -44.92 17.67 -18.77
CA ALA A 114 -43.75 16.82 -18.56
C ALA A 114 -43.49 15.95 -19.78
N ILE A 115 -42.28 16.00 -20.33
CA ILE A 115 -41.84 15.15 -21.44
C ILE A 115 -40.88 14.08 -20.88
N PRO A 116 -41.05 12.79 -21.22
CA PRO A 116 -40.13 11.74 -20.80
C PRO A 116 -38.71 11.99 -21.31
N LEU A 117 -37.73 11.79 -20.43
CA LEU A 117 -36.33 11.63 -20.80
C LEU A 117 -36.09 10.14 -20.98
N SER A 118 -35.96 9.72 -22.24
CA SER A 118 -35.75 8.32 -22.60
C SER A 118 -34.32 8.10 -23.08
N THR A 119 -33.70 7.01 -22.64
CA THR A 119 -32.41 6.57 -23.19
C THR A 119 -32.58 6.10 -24.63
N ARG A 120 -31.46 5.91 -25.36
CA ARG A 120 -31.47 5.31 -26.70
C ARG A 120 -32.11 3.92 -26.77
N GLU A 121 -32.11 3.19 -25.65
CA GLU A 121 -32.73 1.87 -25.52
C GLU A 121 -34.24 1.94 -25.22
N GLY A 122 -34.80 3.15 -25.10
CA GLY A 122 -36.23 3.38 -24.89
C GLY A 122 -36.65 3.44 -23.43
N TYR A 123 -35.72 3.44 -22.48
CA TYR A 123 -36.05 3.48 -21.05
C TYR A 123 -36.24 4.91 -20.56
N THR A 124 -37.41 5.21 -19.97
CA THR A 124 -37.64 6.47 -19.27
C THR A 124 -36.82 6.51 -17.98
N ILE A 125 -35.91 7.47 -17.88
CA ILE A 125 -35.01 7.68 -16.72
C ILE A 125 -35.43 8.89 -15.88
N GLY A 126 -36.31 9.73 -16.41
CA GLY A 126 -36.70 10.98 -15.81
C GLY A 126 -37.71 11.75 -16.66
N ALA A 127 -37.93 13.01 -16.32
CA ALA A 127 -38.78 13.91 -17.09
C ALA A 127 -38.21 15.33 -17.15
N PHE A 128 -38.43 15.99 -18.27
CA PHE A 128 -38.27 17.43 -18.45
C PHE A 128 -39.62 18.10 -18.21
N CYS A 129 -39.72 18.89 -17.15
CA CYS A 129 -40.97 19.46 -16.69
C CYS A 129 -40.99 21.00 -16.81
N LEU A 130 -42.07 21.53 -17.38
CA LEU A 130 -42.46 22.92 -17.25
C LEU A 130 -43.55 23.03 -16.20
N VAL A 131 -43.31 23.87 -15.20
CA VAL A 131 -44.22 24.07 -14.08
C VAL A 131 -44.51 25.55 -13.89
N GLY A 132 -45.65 25.88 -13.30
CA GLY A 132 -45.97 27.27 -13.01
C GLY A 132 -47.14 27.46 -12.06
N PRO A 133 -47.26 28.65 -11.45
CA PRO A 133 -48.29 28.98 -10.46
C PRO A 133 -49.61 29.42 -11.10
N ARG A 134 -49.71 29.41 -12.44
CA ARG A 134 -50.93 29.78 -13.17
C ARG A 134 -51.21 28.76 -14.27
N PRO A 135 -52.49 28.49 -14.58
CA PRO A 135 -52.84 27.64 -15.71
C PRO A 135 -52.23 28.14 -17.02
N LYS A 136 -51.78 27.21 -17.87
CA LYS A 136 -51.15 27.55 -19.15
C LYS A 136 -51.41 26.47 -20.19
N HIS A 137 -51.81 26.89 -21.39
CA HIS A 137 -51.87 26.02 -22.56
C HIS A 137 -50.64 26.24 -23.44
N LEU A 138 -49.97 25.14 -23.81
CA LEU A 138 -48.88 25.20 -24.77
C LEU A 138 -49.42 24.97 -26.17
N THR A 139 -48.93 25.75 -27.13
CA THR A 139 -49.16 25.51 -28.55
C THR A 139 -48.43 24.25 -29.01
N ARG A 140 -48.87 23.65 -30.12
CA ARG A 140 -48.20 22.48 -30.72
C ARG A 140 -46.70 22.72 -30.96
N ARG A 141 -46.33 23.92 -31.45
CA ARG A 141 -44.93 24.31 -31.67
C ARG A 141 -44.12 24.35 -30.38
N GLN A 142 -44.71 24.83 -29.28
CA GLN A 142 -44.06 24.85 -27.97
C GLN A 142 -43.86 23.44 -27.42
N VAL A 143 -44.81 22.54 -27.62
CA VAL A 143 -44.67 21.12 -27.26
C VAL A 143 -43.57 20.44 -28.08
N GLU A 144 -43.51 20.69 -29.39
CA GLU A 144 -42.44 20.16 -30.26
C GLU A 144 -41.06 20.66 -29.83
N LEU A 145 -40.91 21.95 -29.50
CA LEU A 145 -39.67 22.51 -28.98
C LEU A 145 -39.26 21.86 -27.65
N LEU A 146 -40.21 21.69 -26.72
CA LEU A 146 -39.94 21.04 -25.44
C LEU A 146 -39.49 19.58 -25.62
N ARG A 147 -40.09 18.86 -26.58
CA ARG A 147 -39.65 17.50 -26.94
C ARG A 147 -38.21 17.49 -27.46
N SER A 148 -37.84 18.42 -28.34
CA SER A 148 -36.45 18.54 -28.82
C SER A 148 -35.47 18.85 -27.70
N MET A 149 -35.83 19.72 -26.76
CA MET A 149 -34.98 20.04 -25.60
C MET A 149 -34.83 18.83 -24.66
N ALA A 150 -35.91 18.08 -24.45
CA ALA A 150 -35.88 16.83 -23.69
C ALA A 150 -34.96 15.78 -24.33
N THR A 151 -34.97 15.64 -25.66
CA THR A 151 -34.03 14.74 -26.38
C THR A 151 -32.58 15.15 -26.15
N ILE A 152 -32.24 16.44 -26.30
CA ILE A 152 -30.87 16.93 -26.08
C ILE A 152 -30.42 16.66 -24.63
N VAL A 153 -31.29 16.92 -23.66
CA VAL A 153 -31.00 16.66 -22.24
C VAL A 153 -30.78 15.17 -21.98
N ALA A 154 -31.61 14.29 -22.55
CA ALA A 154 -31.45 12.85 -22.39
C ALA A 154 -30.09 12.38 -22.93
N GLU A 155 -29.68 12.87 -24.10
CA GLU A 155 -28.37 12.57 -24.69
C GLU A 155 -27.20 13.12 -23.86
N LEU A 156 -27.31 14.33 -23.32
CA LEU A 156 -26.29 14.91 -22.43
C LEU A 156 -26.13 14.10 -21.14
N ILE A 157 -27.23 13.69 -20.52
CA ILE A 157 -27.20 12.85 -19.30
C ILE A 157 -26.58 11.49 -19.60
N GLU A 158 -26.90 10.89 -20.75
CA GLU A 158 -26.31 9.62 -21.17
C GLU A 158 -24.79 9.75 -21.38
N ALA A 159 -24.34 10.80 -22.08
CA ALA A 159 -22.93 11.08 -22.33
C ALA A 159 -22.14 11.39 -21.04
N GLN A 160 -22.72 12.18 -20.12
CA GLN A 160 -22.11 12.44 -18.81
C GLN A 160 -21.96 11.16 -17.98
N SER A 161 -22.88 10.20 -18.13
CA SER A 161 -22.78 8.89 -17.48
C SER A 161 -21.62 8.02 -17.99
N GLU A 162 -20.99 8.40 -19.11
CA GLU A 162 -19.81 7.71 -19.68
C GLU A 162 -18.49 8.31 -19.17
N ILE A 163 -18.44 9.62 -18.91
CA ILE A 163 -17.21 10.37 -18.54
C ILE A 163 -16.60 9.89 -17.21
N GLY A 164 -17.42 9.42 -16.25
CA GLY A 164 -16.95 8.90 -14.96
C GLY A 164 -16.58 7.41 -14.96
N LEU A 165 -16.74 6.69 -16.07
CA LEU A 165 -16.63 5.22 -16.13
C LEU A 165 -15.56 4.72 -17.10
N VAL A 166 -14.81 5.63 -17.74
CA VAL A 166 -13.76 5.33 -18.71
C VAL A 166 -12.47 6.02 -18.27
N ASP A 167 -11.35 5.33 -18.42
CA ASP A 167 -10.02 5.87 -18.19
C ASP A 167 -9.59 6.77 -19.35
N ALA A 168 -9.11 7.98 -19.04
CA ALA A 168 -8.86 9.02 -20.06
C ALA A 168 -7.71 8.67 -21.01
N ILE A 169 -6.75 7.86 -20.54
CA ILE A 169 -5.54 7.49 -21.27
C ILE A 169 -5.81 6.26 -22.14
N THR A 170 -6.20 5.15 -21.50
CA THR A 170 -6.38 3.86 -22.17
C THR A 170 -7.70 3.74 -22.93
N ARG A 171 -8.66 4.64 -22.67
CA ARG A 171 -10.04 4.57 -23.20
C ARG A 171 -10.81 3.30 -22.82
N LEU A 172 -10.30 2.56 -21.84
CA LEU A 172 -10.96 1.37 -21.30
C LEU A 172 -11.90 1.74 -20.15
N PRO A 173 -12.92 0.92 -19.87
CA PRO A 173 -13.68 0.98 -18.63
C PRO A 173 -12.78 1.15 -17.40
N ASN A 174 -13.09 2.07 -16.49
CA ASN A 174 -12.23 2.36 -15.35
C ASN A 174 -12.58 1.50 -14.12
N ARG A 175 -11.83 1.69 -13.02
CA ARG A 175 -12.09 1.03 -11.73
C ARG A 175 -13.53 1.19 -11.23
N GLN A 176 -14.15 2.35 -11.39
CA GLN A 176 -15.52 2.58 -10.91
C GLN A 176 -16.52 1.70 -11.68
N ARG A 177 -16.32 1.53 -12.99
CA ARG A 177 -17.11 0.61 -13.81
C ARG A 177 -16.94 -0.84 -13.36
N LEU A 178 -15.71 -1.27 -13.12
CA LEU A 178 -15.41 -2.62 -12.59
C LEU A 178 -16.13 -2.89 -11.26
N MET A 179 -16.06 -1.95 -10.31
CA MET A 179 -16.68 -2.10 -8.99
C MET A 179 -18.20 -2.24 -9.08
N GLY A 180 -18.83 -1.46 -9.97
CA GLY A 180 -20.26 -1.59 -10.24
C GLY A 180 -20.64 -2.93 -10.85
N GLU A 181 -19.83 -3.45 -11.78
CA GLU A 181 -20.09 -4.76 -12.40
C GLU A 181 -19.88 -5.91 -11.42
N LEU A 182 -18.85 -5.88 -10.57
CA LEU A 182 -18.66 -6.85 -9.50
C LEU A 182 -19.85 -6.88 -8.52
N GLY A 183 -20.43 -5.71 -8.20
CA GLY A 183 -21.59 -5.60 -7.31
C GLY A 183 -22.92 -6.04 -7.93
N ASN A 184 -23.02 -6.06 -9.26
CA ASN A 184 -24.25 -6.39 -9.99
C ASN A 184 -24.29 -7.83 -10.54
N LEU A 185 -23.27 -8.65 -10.24
CA LEU A 185 -23.31 -10.08 -10.57
C LEU A 185 -24.38 -10.76 -9.70
N ALA A 186 -25.51 -11.10 -10.33
CA ALA A 186 -26.68 -11.66 -9.65
C ALA A 186 -26.79 -13.19 -9.70
N ASP A 187 -25.98 -13.85 -10.53
CA ASP A 187 -26.04 -15.31 -10.68
C ASP A 187 -25.19 -16.04 -9.62
N THR A 188 -25.47 -17.32 -9.38
CA THR A 188 -24.72 -18.15 -8.43
C THR A 188 -23.42 -18.71 -9.02
N GLY A 189 -22.91 -18.04 -10.07
CA GLY A 189 -21.70 -18.42 -10.77
C GLY A 189 -20.46 -18.31 -9.90
N LYS A 190 -19.46 -19.14 -10.20
CA LYS A 190 -18.11 -19.01 -9.67
C LYS A 190 -17.27 -18.22 -10.64
N TYR A 191 -16.66 -17.16 -10.15
CA TYR A 191 -15.89 -16.21 -10.93
C TYR A 191 -14.47 -16.08 -10.41
N ALA A 192 -13.64 -15.45 -11.23
CA ALA A 192 -12.34 -14.97 -10.85
C ALA A 192 -12.18 -13.51 -11.29
N LEU A 193 -11.68 -12.67 -10.40
CA LEU A 193 -11.16 -11.36 -10.76
C LEU A 193 -9.66 -11.52 -11.01
N LEU A 194 -9.25 -11.33 -12.24
CA LEU A 194 -7.86 -11.39 -12.67
C LEU A 194 -7.33 -9.95 -12.85
N LEU A 195 -6.26 -9.62 -12.14
CA LEU A 195 -5.50 -8.39 -12.32
C LEU A 195 -4.22 -8.68 -13.09
N VAL A 196 -3.85 -7.77 -14.00
CA VAL A 196 -2.63 -7.85 -14.81
C VAL A 196 -1.88 -6.54 -14.63
N ASP A 197 -0.64 -6.62 -14.19
CA ASP A 197 0.31 -5.51 -14.12
C ASP A 197 1.35 -5.67 -15.24
N THR A 198 1.71 -4.57 -15.88
CA THR A 198 2.53 -4.57 -17.09
C THR A 198 3.72 -3.61 -17.03
N ILE A 199 3.82 -2.82 -15.94
CA ILE A 199 4.84 -1.77 -15.83
C ILE A 199 5.23 -1.54 -14.37
N ASP A 200 6.53 -1.39 -14.13
CA ASP A 200 6.99 -0.82 -12.87
C ASP A 200 6.65 0.67 -12.83
N ILE A 201 5.72 1.04 -11.96
CA ILE A 201 5.26 2.43 -11.80
C ILE A 201 6.40 3.39 -11.40
N LYS A 202 7.42 2.92 -10.68
CA LYS A 202 8.59 3.76 -10.33
C LYS A 202 9.38 4.09 -11.59
N TYR A 203 9.63 3.09 -12.43
CA TYR A 203 10.34 3.27 -13.69
C TYR A 203 9.52 4.13 -14.66
N ALA A 204 8.19 3.98 -14.67
CA ALA A 204 7.29 4.84 -15.44
C ALA A 204 7.39 6.32 -15.03
N TYR A 205 7.51 6.62 -13.72
CA TYR A 205 7.70 7.99 -13.25
C TYR A 205 9.08 8.56 -13.58
N GLU A 206 10.15 7.77 -13.46
CA GLU A 206 11.50 8.18 -13.90
C GLU A 206 11.55 8.49 -15.39
N MET A 207 10.80 7.70 -16.17
CA MET A 207 10.60 7.89 -17.59
C MET A 207 9.84 9.17 -17.92
N ALA A 208 8.72 9.43 -17.22
CA ALA A 208 7.96 10.67 -17.37
C ALA A 208 8.82 11.91 -17.13
N ARG A 209 9.79 11.83 -16.20
CA ARG A 209 10.75 12.92 -15.95
C ARG A 209 11.73 13.16 -17.09
N SER A 210 12.10 12.11 -17.82
CA SER A 210 13.13 12.16 -18.86
C SER A 210 12.57 12.41 -20.26
N PHE A 211 11.40 11.86 -20.57
CA PHE A 211 10.79 11.87 -21.92
C PHE A 211 9.41 12.54 -21.96
N GLY A 212 8.96 13.11 -20.84
CA GLY A 212 7.65 13.75 -20.72
C GLY A 212 6.51 12.77 -20.46
N LEU A 213 5.43 13.30 -19.88
CA LEU A 213 4.26 12.51 -19.47
C LEU A 213 3.53 11.87 -20.67
N SER A 214 3.39 12.60 -21.78
CA SER A 214 2.65 12.14 -22.95
C SER A 214 3.24 10.87 -23.58
N THR A 215 4.55 10.68 -23.51
CA THR A 215 5.22 9.45 -23.98
C THR A 215 4.79 8.23 -23.16
N VAL A 216 4.63 8.41 -21.84
CA VAL A 216 4.15 7.34 -20.94
C VAL A 216 2.67 7.07 -21.17
N GLU A 217 1.87 8.11 -21.38
CA GLU A 217 0.43 7.97 -21.66
C GLU A 217 0.15 7.20 -22.96
N LEU A 218 0.90 7.50 -24.03
CA LEU A 218 0.81 6.75 -25.29
C LEU A 218 1.14 5.27 -25.09
N LEU A 219 2.23 4.99 -24.37
CA LEU A 219 2.64 3.62 -24.06
C LEU A 219 1.57 2.87 -23.26
N LEU A 220 0.96 3.50 -22.26
CA LEU A 220 -0.13 2.91 -21.49
C LEU A 220 -1.36 2.61 -22.36
N GLY A 221 -1.67 3.50 -23.32
CA GLY A 221 -2.68 3.28 -24.34
C GLY A 221 -2.39 2.06 -25.21
N ASP A 222 -1.17 1.95 -25.74
CA ASP A 222 -0.73 0.84 -26.58
C ASP A 222 -0.76 -0.50 -25.84
N ILE A 223 -0.35 -0.53 -24.57
CA ILE A 223 -0.46 -1.72 -23.72
C ILE A 223 -1.93 -2.14 -23.57
N GLY A 224 -2.82 -1.19 -23.27
CA GLY A 224 -4.26 -1.47 -23.14
C GLY A 224 -4.86 -2.05 -24.42
N HIS A 225 -4.46 -1.51 -25.57
CA HIS A 225 -4.87 -2.01 -26.88
C HIS A 225 -4.32 -3.41 -27.15
N PHE A 226 -3.02 -3.63 -26.93
CA PHE A 226 -2.36 -4.92 -27.08
C PHE A 226 -3.03 -6.02 -26.24
N LEU A 227 -3.31 -5.74 -24.96
CA LEU A 227 -3.98 -6.67 -24.07
C LEU A 227 -5.39 -6.99 -24.56
N LYS A 228 -6.13 -5.97 -25.03
CA LYS A 228 -7.48 -6.19 -25.58
C LYS A 228 -7.44 -7.12 -26.80
N GLU A 229 -6.52 -6.89 -27.74
CA GLU A 229 -6.44 -7.72 -28.95
C GLU A 229 -5.89 -9.13 -28.69
N THR A 230 -4.89 -9.25 -27.82
CA THR A 230 -4.13 -10.49 -27.65
C THR A 230 -4.69 -11.40 -26.56
N PHE A 231 -5.29 -10.82 -25.53
CA PHE A 231 -5.77 -11.55 -24.35
C PHE A 231 -7.30 -11.70 -24.31
N LEU A 232 -8.08 -10.82 -24.96
CA LEU A 232 -9.54 -10.73 -24.76
C LEU A 232 -10.31 -10.47 -26.06
N SER A 233 -10.68 -11.52 -26.79
CA SER A 233 -11.53 -11.35 -27.99
C SER A 233 -12.93 -10.81 -27.67
N ASP A 234 -13.56 -11.28 -26.57
CA ASP A 234 -14.98 -11.02 -26.28
C ASP A 234 -15.27 -10.52 -24.86
N ARG A 235 -14.23 -10.26 -24.06
CA ARG A 235 -14.35 -9.92 -22.64
C ARG A 235 -13.98 -8.46 -22.38
N MET A 236 -14.58 -7.87 -21.36
CA MET A 236 -14.30 -6.50 -20.97
C MET A 236 -12.98 -6.42 -20.20
N LEU A 237 -12.09 -5.53 -20.66
CA LEU A 237 -10.84 -5.16 -19.99
C LEU A 237 -11.08 -3.83 -19.27
N TYR A 238 -10.72 -3.75 -17.99
CA TYR A 238 -10.82 -2.52 -17.21
C TYR A 238 -9.42 -1.98 -16.92
N SER A 239 -9.24 -0.67 -17.00
CA SER A 239 -8.05 0.03 -16.50
C SER A 239 -8.30 0.46 -15.06
N ILE A 240 -7.52 -0.06 -14.11
CA ILE A 240 -7.74 0.17 -12.68
C ILE A 240 -6.70 1.09 -12.04
N ALA A 241 -5.50 1.16 -12.62
CA ALA A 241 -4.41 2.06 -12.28
C ALA A 241 -3.44 2.14 -13.49
N PRO A 242 -2.49 3.09 -13.54
CA PRO A 242 -1.53 3.15 -14.64
C PRO A 242 -0.80 1.81 -14.83
N GLY A 243 -0.95 1.23 -16.03
CA GLY A 243 -0.36 -0.06 -16.41
C GLY A 243 -0.93 -1.29 -15.71
N ARG A 244 -2.03 -1.12 -14.96
CA ARG A 244 -2.73 -2.20 -14.27
C ARG A 244 -4.15 -2.36 -14.78
N PHE A 245 -4.45 -3.56 -15.22
CA PHE A 245 -5.71 -3.91 -15.85
C PHE A 245 -6.42 -5.02 -15.08
N ALA A 246 -7.73 -5.14 -15.30
CA ALA A 246 -8.55 -6.16 -14.67
C ALA A 246 -9.45 -6.86 -15.69
N VAL A 247 -9.82 -8.10 -15.41
CA VAL A 247 -10.78 -8.90 -16.18
C VAL A 247 -11.60 -9.76 -15.22
N ILE A 248 -12.92 -9.79 -15.41
CA ILE A 248 -13.80 -10.75 -14.75
C ILE A 248 -13.98 -11.96 -15.68
N ILE A 249 -13.70 -13.16 -15.17
CA ILE A 249 -13.80 -14.40 -15.95
C ILE A 249 -14.52 -15.46 -15.13
N ALA A 250 -15.12 -16.45 -15.80
CA ALA A 250 -15.67 -17.59 -15.09
C ALA A 250 -14.53 -18.44 -14.52
N ALA A 251 -14.68 -18.99 -13.31
CA ALA A 251 -13.59 -19.68 -12.61
C ALA A 251 -13.01 -20.86 -13.41
N GLN A 252 -13.83 -21.55 -14.21
CA GLN A 252 -13.41 -22.63 -15.11
C GLN A 252 -12.50 -22.16 -16.27
N GLN A 253 -12.48 -20.86 -16.58
CA GLN A 253 -11.64 -20.28 -17.64
C GLN A 253 -10.22 -19.95 -17.17
N ILE A 254 -9.93 -20.09 -15.87
CA ILE A 254 -8.62 -19.75 -15.30
C ILE A 254 -7.45 -20.53 -15.91
N PRO A 255 -7.52 -21.85 -16.14
CA PRO A 255 -6.42 -22.58 -16.77
C PRO A 255 -6.06 -22.03 -18.15
N GLN A 256 -7.07 -21.70 -18.97
CA GLN A 256 -6.87 -21.11 -20.28
C GLN A 256 -6.30 -19.69 -20.17
N ALA A 257 -6.86 -18.85 -19.30
CA ALA A 257 -6.38 -17.48 -19.07
C ALA A 257 -4.91 -17.47 -18.63
N LYS A 258 -4.47 -18.41 -17.78
CA LYS A 258 -3.05 -18.55 -17.41
C LYS A 258 -2.17 -18.83 -18.61
N HIS A 259 -2.58 -19.75 -19.49
CA HIS A 259 -1.84 -20.05 -20.71
C HIS A 259 -1.75 -18.84 -21.65
N ASP A 260 -2.84 -18.09 -21.77
CA ASP A 260 -2.90 -16.89 -22.60
C ASP A 260 -2.02 -15.76 -22.05
N LEU A 261 -1.99 -15.55 -20.73
CA LEU A 261 -1.10 -14.56 -20.09
C LEU A 261 0.38 -14.86 -20.33
N LEU A 262 0.79 -16.13 -20.26
CA LEU A 262 2.17 -16.53 -20.57
C LEU A 262 2.56 -16.14 -22.00
N ARG A 263 1.68 -16.41 -22.97
CA ARG A 263 1.90 -16.00 -24.36
C ARG A 263 1.88 -14.47 -24.53
N CYS A 264 1.03 -13.77 -23.78
CA CYS A 264 1.00 -12.30 -23.77
C CYS A 264 2.31 -11.73 -23.26
N ALA A 265 2.88 -12.26 -22.18
CA ALA A 265 4.13 -11.79 -21.59
C ALA A 265 5.29 -11.85 -22.59
N ASP A 266 5.40 -12.94 -23.36
CA ASP A 266 6.42 -13.11 -24.41
C ASP A 266 6.26 -12.14 -25.59
N ARG A 267 5.01 -11.75 -25.90
CA ARG A 267 4.69 -10.86 -27.03
C ARG A 267 4.77 -9.38 -26.64
N LEU A 268 4.43 -9.04 -25.40
CA LEU A 268 4.36 -7.66 -24.91
C LEU A 268 5.66 -6.89 -25.18
N HIS A 269 6.80 -7.48 -24.83
CA HIS A 269 8.13 -6.91 -25.09
C HIS A 269 8.44 -6.70 -26.58
N ARG A 270 7.85 -7.49 -27.49
CA ARG A 270 8.16 -7.42 -28.92
C ARG A 270 7.27 -6.46 -29.68
N GLU A 271 5.99 -6.43 -29.30
CA GLU A 271 4.91 -5.79 -30.05
C GLU A 271 4.54 -4.42 -29.52
N VAL A 272 4.70 -4.18 -28.22
CA VAL A 272 4.55 -2.85 -27.64
C VAL A 272 5.92 -2.18 -27.61
N ARG A 273 6.25 -1.47 -28.69
CA ARG A 273 7.47 -0.67 -28.80
C ARG A 273 7.14 0.81 -28.73
N GLY A 274 7.50 1.45 -27.63
CA GLY A 274 7.74 2.89 -27.64
C GLY A 274 9.11 3.21 -28.23
N ASP A 275 9.38 4.46 -28.59
CA ASP A 275 10.72 4.95 -28.98
C ASP A 275 11.77 4.86 -27.84
N VAL A 276 11.40 4.25 -26.72
CA VAL A 276 12.19 4.13 -25.50
C VAL A 276 12.35 2.64 -25.15
N PRO A 277 13.58 2.19 -24.79
CA PRO A 277 13.80 0.85 -24.25
C PRO A 277 13.19 0.72 -22.83
N LEU A 278 11.88 0.47 -22.76
CA LEU A 278 11.20 0.11 -21.52
C LEU A 278 11.16 -1.41 -21.35
N ARG A 279 11.54 -1.90 -20.17
CA ARG A 279 11.33 -3.31 -19.79
C ARG A 279 9.89 -3.47 -19.32
N LEU A 280 9.09 -4.22 -20.08
CA LEU A 280 7.65 -4.41 -19.86
C LEU A 280 7.39 -5.77 -19.22
N GLU A 281 7.35 -5.85 -17.90
CA GLU A 281 7.12 -7.13 -17.21
C GLU A 281 5.64 -7.35 -16.94
N LEU A 282 5.13 -8.51 -17.36
CA LEU A 282 3.74 -8.89 -17.15
C LEU A 282 3.63 -9.82 -15.94
N TYR A 283 2.90 -9.37 -14.93
CA TYR A 283 2.53 -10.13 -13.74
C TYR A 283 1.02 -10.15 -13.58
N ALA A 284 0.49 -11.21 -12.98
CA ALA A 284 -0.94 -11.35 -12.80
C ALA A 284 -1.31 -12.00 -11.46
N GLY A 285 -2.39 -11.51 -10.87
CA GLY A 285 -2.96 -12.03 -9.63
C GLY A 285 -4.44 -12.27 -9.78
N TYR A 286 -4.97 -13.35 -9.22
CA TYR A 286 -6.42 -13.56 -9.23
C TYR A 286 -6.98 -14.04 -7.90
N ALA A 287 -8.22 -13.63 -7.64
CA ALA A 287 -9.04 -14.10 -6.53
C ALA A 287 -10.29 -14.79 -7.07
N LEU A 288 -10.63 -15.93 -6.46
CA LEU A 288 -11.86 -16.67 -6.76
C LEU A 288 -12.98 -16.15 -5.86
N PHE A 289 -14.17 -15.96 -6.42
CA PHE A 289 -15.34 -15.52 -5.66
C PHE A 289 -16.63 -16.13 -6.20
N SER A 290 -17.69 -16.07 -5.40
CA SER A 290 -19.05 -16.47 -5.78
C SER A 290 -20.00 -15.31 -5.51
N ALA A 291 -20.83 -14.96 -6.48
CA ALA A 291 -21.96 -14.04 -6.28
C ALA A 291 -23.12 -14.77 -5.57
N PRO A 292 -24.06 -14.08 -4.89
CA PRO A 292 -24.24 -12.62 -4.79
C PRO A 292 -23.71 -11.96 -3.49
N HIS A 293 -22.96 -12.67 -2.64
CA HIS A 293 -22.58 -12.21 -1.29
C HIS A 293 -21.14 -11.71 -1.14
N ALA A 294 -20.41 -11.52 -2.24
CA ALA A 294 -19.01 -11.10 -2.19
C ALA A 294 -18.90 -9.56 -2.25
N ASP A 295 -18.20 -8.96 -1.28
CA ASP A 295 -17.89 -7.53 -1.27
C ASP A 295 -16.89 -7.20 -2.39
N PRO A 296 -17.26 -6.36 -3.39
CA PRO A 296 -16.37 -5.98 -4.49
C PRO A 296 -15.02 -5.42 -4.03
N ALA A 297 -14.99 -4.69 -2.91
CA ALA A 297 -13.76 -4.13 -2.37
C ALA A 297 -12.81 -5.23 -1.87
N GLU A 298 -13.36 -6.24 -1.19
CA GLU A 298 -12.58 -7.38 -0.71
C GLU A 298 -12.08 -8.26 -1.86
N ILE A 299 -12.90 -8.49 -2.91
CA ILE A 299 -12.45 -9.24 -4.10
C ILE A 299 -11.26 -8.54 -4.76
N LEU A 300 -11.35 -7.21 -4.97
CA LEU A 300 -10.27 -6.43 -5.55
C LEU A 300 -9.01 -6.46 -4.66
N ARG A 301 -9.17 -6.38 -3.34
CA ARG A 301 -8.05 -6.46 -2.38
C ARG A 301 -7.36 -7.83 -2.45
N GLN A 302 -8.12 -8.92 -2.49
CA GLN A 302 -7.59 -10.27 -2.59
C GLN A 302 -6.83 -10.49 -3.91
N ALA A 303 -7.39 -10.05 -5.03
CA ALA A 303 -6.72 -10.13 -6.33
C ALA A 303 -5.45 -9.27 -6.38
N THR A 304 -5.46 -8.11 -5.71
CA THR A 304 -4.28 -7.24 -5.56
C THR A 304 -3.19 -7.93 -4.72
N SER A 305 -3.57 -8.58 -3.61
CA SER A 305 -2.64 -9.36 -2.78
C SER A 305 -1.96 -10.46 -3.61
N ALA A 306 -2.76 -11.21 -4.40
CA ALA A 306 -2.25 -12.23 -5.32
C ALA A 306 -1.32 -11.67 -6.41
N LEU A 307 -1.58 -10.46 -6.90
CA LEU A 307 -0.74 -9.82 -7.91
C LEU A 307 0.62 -9.44 -7.32
N HIS A 308 0.65 -8.94 -6.08
CA HIS A 308 1.90 -8.69 -5.38
C HIS A 308 2.68 -9.98 -5.10
N ASP A 309 2.01 -11.09 -4.76
CA ASP A 309 2.69 -12.42 -4.71
C ASP A 309 3.38 -12.76 -6.03
N SER A 310 2.71 -12.51 -7.15
CA SER A 310 3.25 -12.77 -8.49
C SER A 310 4.52 -11.96 -8.78
N ILE A 311 4.50 -10.67 -8.41
CA ILE A 311 5.66 -9.77 -8.55
C ILE A 311 6.81 -10.19 -7.63
N ASP A 312 6.53 -10.39 -6.33
CA ASP A 312 7.54 -10.70 -5.32
C ASP A 312 8.23 -12.05 -5.58
N GLU A 313 7.49 -13.04 -6.10
CA GLU A 313 8.00 -14.39 -6.38
C GLU A 313 8.57 -14.54 -7.80
N GLY A 314 8.49 -13.50 -8.64
CA GLY A 314 8.91 -13.55 -10.03
C GLY A 314 8.11 -14.55 -10.89
N ARG A 315 6.88 -14.89 -10.49
CA ARG A 315 5.99 -15.81 -11.23
C ARG A 315 4.96 -15.02 -12.00
N ILE A 316 4.70 -15.36 -13.26
CA ILE A 316 3.78 -14.59 -14.12
C ILE A 316 2.34 -14.58 -13.58
N VAL A 317 1.86 -15.64 -12.91
CA VAL A 317 0.50 -15.68 -12.34
C VAL A 317 0.46 -16.31 -10.95
N SER A 318 -0.19 -15.64 -10.01
CA SER A 318 -0.43 -16.15 -8.64
C SER A 318 -1.91 -16.13 -8.24
N LEU A 319 -2.32 -17.12 -7.43
CA LEU A 319 -3.65 -17.22 -6.83
C LEU A 319 -3.62 -16.61 -5.43
N TYR A 320 -4.68 -15.90 -5.05
CA TYR A 320 -4.88 -15.42 -3.68
C TYR A 320 -4.77 -16.55 -2.66
N SER A 321 -3.95 -16.34 -1.64
CA SER A 321 -3.69 -17.29 -0.56
C SER A 321 -4.01 -16.63 0.79
N GLU A 322 -5.09 -17.10 1.42
CA GLU A 322 -5.49 -16.61 2.75
C GLU A 322 -4.40 -16.78 3.82
N PRO A 323 -3.65 -17.91 3.90
CA PRO A 323 -2.54 -18.04 4.84
C PRO A 323 -1.45 -16.99 4.64
N LYS A 324 -1.08 -16.68 3.38
CA LYS A 324 -0.09 -15.64 3.08
C LYS A 324 -0.61 -14.24 3.41
N ASP A 325 -1.87 -13.96 3.09
CA ASP A 325 -2.53 -12.69 3.41
C ASP A 325 -2.59 -12.45 4.92
N ALA A 326 -2.88 -13.49 5.70
CA ALA A 326 -2.88 -13.44 7.16
C ALA A 326 -1.48 -13.09 7.72
N VAL A 327 -0.41 -13.70 7.20
CA VAL A 327 0.97 -13.36 7.59
C VAL A 327 1.31 -11.90 7.28
N ARG A 328 0.88 -11.37 6.13
CA ARG A 328 1.10 -9.95 5.77
C ARG A 328 0.33 -9.00 6.67
N LYS A 329 -0.94 -9.31 6.94
CA LYS A 329 -1.77 -8.55 7.88
C LYS A 329 -1.15 -8.54 9.26
N HIS A 330 -0.66 -9.68 9.73
CA HIS A 330 0.06 -9.79 11.00
C HIS A 330 1.30 -8.87 11.01
N LYS A 331 2.17 -8.97 10.00
CA LYS A 331 3.35 -8.09 9.87
C LYS A 331 2.99 -6.61 9.83
N PHE A 332 1.95 -6.22 9.09
CA PHE A 332 1.49 -4.83 9.01
C PHE A 332 0.95 -4.32 10.36
N ASN A 333 0.16 -5.14 11.07
CA ASN A 333 -0.33 -4.80 12.40
C ASN A 333 0.84 -4.65 13.37
N LEU A 334 1.78 -5.59 13.34
CA LEU A 334 2.99 -5.59 14.16
C LEU A 334 3.83 -4.32 13.93
N PHE A 335 3.98 -3.91 12.67
CA PHE A 335 4.66 -2.66 12.30
C PHE A 335 3.97 -1.42 12.93
N ASN A 336 2.64 -1.34 12.84
CA ASN A 336 1.89 -0.22 13.43
C ASN A 336 1.96 -0.22 14.97
N GLU A 337 1.86 -1.39 15.60
CA GLU A 337 1.98 -1.56 17.05
C GLU A 337 3.38 -1.22 17.56
N LEU A 338 4.43 -1.55 16.79
CA LEU A 338 5.80 -1.15 17.09
C LEU A 338 5.99 0.37 16.99
N ALA A 339 5.44 0.99 15.94
CA ALA A 339 5.46 2.46 15.79
C ALA A 339 4.81 3.16 16.99
N GLN A 340 3.68 2.62 17.46
CA GLN A 340 2.98 3.11 18.65
C GLN A 340 3.79 2.87 19.93
N SER A 341 4.35 1.67 20.11
CA SER A 341 5.20 1.30 21.26
C SER A 341 6.39 2.25 21.40
N LEU A 342 7.05 2.56 20.27
CA LEU A 342 8.17 3.50 20.20
C LEU A 342 7.73 4.92 20.54
N LYS A 343 6.62 5.40 19.98
CA LYS A 343 6.07 6.74 20.27
C LYS A 343 5.68 6.91 21.75
N GLN A 344 5.24 5.83 22.40
CA GLN A 344 4.80 5.84 23.79
C GLN A 344 5.91 5.43 24.78
N ASN A 345 7.11 5.09 24.31
CA ASN A 345 8.19 4.50 25.10
C ASN A 345 7.74 3.31 25.97
N ARG A 346 6.92 2.40 25.39
CA ARG A 346 6.34 1.27 26.10
C ARG A 346 6.73 -0.06 25.45
N GLY A 347 7.06 -1.05 26.27
CA GLY A 347 7.30 -2.43 25.84
C GLY A 347 8.66 -2.69 25.20
N LEU A 348 9.35 -1.66 24.69
CA LEU A 348 10.73 -1.76 24.22
C LEU A 348 11.73 -1.63 25.39
N PHE A 349 12.73 -2.50 25.41
CA PHE A 349 13.82 -2.50 26.40
C PHE A 349 15.07 -3.17 25.81
N LEU A 350 16.20 -3.03 26.48
CA LEU A 350 17.46 -3.67 26.09
C LEU A 350 17.78 -4.84 27.02
N GLU A 351 18.27 -5.93 26.45
CA GLU A 351 19.01 -6.97 27.15
C GLU A 351 20.46 -6.96 26.65
N TYR A 352 21.37 -7.51 27.45
CA TYR A 352 22.79 -7.42 27.23
C TYR A 352 23.41 -8.80 27.18
N GLN A 353 24.12 -9.09 26.10
CA GLN A 353 24.87 -10.34 25.97
C GLN A 353 26.36 -10.07 26.29
N PRO A 354 26.96 -10.75 27.29
CA PRO A 354 28.34 -10.50 27.68
C PRO A 354 29.33 -11.02 26.64
N GLN A 355 30.39 -10.23 26.40
CA GLN A 355 31.53 -10.58 25.55
C GLN A 355 32.71 -10.96 26.44
N ILE A 356 33.27 -12.16 26.23
CA ILE A 356 34.30 -12.75 27.10
C ILE A 356 35.64 -12.75 26.37
N ASP A 357 36.65 -12.14 26.98
CA ASP A 357 38.04 -12.28 26.52
C ASP A 357 38.53 -13.70 26.81
N LEU A 358 38.94 -14.43 25.76
CA LEU A 358 39.25 -15.85 25.85
C LEU A 358 40.57 -16.13 26.58
N THR A 359 41.45 -15.14 26.71
CA THR A 359 42.73 -15.28 27.42
C THR A 359 42.56 -15.15 28.93
N SER A 360 41.87 -14.09 29.35
CA SER A 360 41.67 -13.71 30.74
C SER A 360 40.43 -14.36 31.36
N GLY A 361 39.44 -14.74 30.55
CA GLY A 361 38.13 -15.23 30.97
C GLY A 361 37.23 -14.15 31.56
N ARG A 362 37.55 -12.87 31.36
CA ARG A 362 36.81 -11.74 31.94
C ARG A 362 35.81 -11.21 30.92
N ILE A 363 34.71 -10.66 31.43
CA ILE A 363 33.79 -9.87 30.61
C ILE A 363 34.50 -8.57 30.22
N VAL A 364 34.62 -8.32 28.91
CA VAL A 364 35.31 -7.16 28.32
C VAL A 364 34.39 -6.23 27.54
N GLY A 365 33.12 -6.59 27.40
CA GLY A 365 32.10 -5.80 26.71
C GLY A 365 30.73 -6.46 26.83
N ALA A 366 29.71 -5.80 26.29
CA ALA A 366 28.40 -6.40 26.14
C ALA A 366 27.67 -5.87 24.90
N GLU A 367 27.00 -6.74 24.16
CA GLU A 367 26.13 -6.33 23.05
C GLU A 367 24.73 -5.97 23.57
N ALA A 368 24.24 -4.78 23.21
CA ALA A 368 22.90 -4.33 23.52
C ALA A 368 21.90 -4.84 22.48
N LEU A 369 21.08 -5.79 22.91
CA LEU A 369 20.08 -6.44 22.09
C LEU A 369 18.69 -5.90 22.41
N LEU A 370 18.07 -5.27 21.41
CA LEU A 370 16.71 -4.76 21.53
C LEU A 370 15.71 -5.89 21.79
N ARG A 371 14.76 -5.64 22.68
CA ARG A 371 13.65 -6.55 22.99
C ARG A 371 12.35 -5.80 22.96
N TRP A 372 11.30 -6.49 22.56
CA TRP A 372 9.96 -5.95 22.54
C TRP A 372 8.99 -6.90 23.26
N ARG A 373 8.33 -6.37 24.28
CA ARG A 373 7.24 -7.04 24.99
C ARG A 373 5.93 -6.38 24.64
N HIS A 374 5.16 -7.08 23.82
CA HIS A 374 3.83 -6.68 23.43
C HIS A 374 2.82 -6.97 24.54
N GLU A 375 1.82 -6.09 24.69
CA GLU A 375 0.80 -6.21 25.73
C GLU A 375 -0.03 -7.49 25.61
N ARG A 376 -0.33 -7.90 24.37
CA ARG A 376 -1.15 -9.09 24.09
C ARG A 376 -0.35 -10.32 23.69
N LEU A 377 0.75 -10.13 22.94
CA LEU A 377 1.51 -11.24 22.34
C LEU A 377 2.69 -11.69 23.22
N GLY A 378 3.02 -10.95 24.28
CA GLY A 378 4.18 -11.23 25.11
C GLY A 378 5.48 -10.83 24.41
N ALA A 379 6.56 -11.58 24.63
CA ALA A 379 7.85 -11.27 24.02
C ALA A 379 7.84 -11.57 22.51
N ILE A 380 8.13 -10.56 21.70
CA ILE A 380 8.26 -10.67 20.24
C ILE A 380 9.76 -10.79 19.89
N PRO A 381 10.16 -11.83 19.14
CA PRO A 381 11.54 -11.98 18.69
C PRO A 381 12.00 -10.83 17.79
N THR A 382 13.26 -10.41 17.91
CA THR A 382 13.87 -9.39 17.04
C THR A 382 13.78 -9.75 15.55
N ALA A 383 13.99 -11.02 15.22
CA ALA A 383 13.86 -11.54 13.85
C ALA A 383 12.45 -11.34 13.24
N GLU A 384 11.42 -11.12 14.06
CA GLU A 384 10.06 -10.88 13.58
C GLU A 384 9.79 -9.41 13.27
N PHE A 385 10.36 -8.46 14.05
CA PHE A 385 10.01 -7.05 13.96
C PHE A 385 11.10 -6.14 13.37
N ILE A 386 12.39 -6.47 13.49
CA ILE A 386 13.48 -5.66 12.91
C ILE A 386 13.36 -5.57 11.38
N PRO A 387 13.11 -6.68 10.64
CA PRO A 387 12.95 -6.60 9.18
C PRO A 387 11.77 -5.74 8.73
N LEU A 388 10.79 -5.49 9.61
CA LEU A 388 9.63 -4.66 9.29
C LEU A 388 9.98 -3.16 9.26
N VAL A 389 11.03 -2.75 9.99
CA VAL A 389 11.35 -1.33 10.18
C VAL A 389 12.63 -0.89 9.48
N GLU A 390 13.55 -1.82 9.20
CA GLU A 390 14.89 -1.57 8.67
C GLU A 390 14.91 -0.65 7.43
N ASN A 391 13.99 -0.86 6.48
CA ASN A 391 13.90 -0.06 5.25
C ASN A 391 12.78 1.00 5.32
N THR A 392 12.39 1.42 6.52
CA THR A 392 11.32 2.40 6.77
C THR A 392 11.82 3.59 7.58
N SER A 393 11.01 4.65 7.69
CA SER A 393 11.35 5.79 8.54
C SER A 393 11.35 5.48 10.05
N LEU A 394 10.90 4.30 10.47
CA LEU A 394 10.93 3.89 11.88
C LEU A 394 12.30 3.41 12.34
N ILE A 395 13.22 3.04 11.45
CA ILE A 395 14.56 2.59 11.86
C ILE A 395 15.30 3.69 12.62
N LYS A 396 15.19 4.94 12.17
CA LYS A 396 15.84 6.09 12.81
C LYS A 396 15.42 6.29 14.27
N PRO A 397 14.13 6.49 14.60
CA PRO A 397 13.72 6.66 16.00
C PRO A 397 13.98 5.40 16.83
N LEU A 398 14.03 4.21 16.22
CA LEU A 398 14.40 2.98 16.93
C LEU A 398 15.87 2.99 17.33
N THR A 399 16.77 3.35 16.41
CA THR A 399 18.20 3.50 16.69
C THR A 399 18.45 4.61 17.72
N GLU A 400 17.71 5.72 17.66
CA GLU A 400 17.77 6.79 18.68
C GLU A 400 17.33 6.28 20.06
N PHE A 401 16.30 5.45 20.13
CA PHE A 401 15.88 4.78 21.38
C PHE A 401 17.00 3.88 21.93
N VAL A 402 17.62 3.05 21.08
CA VAL A 402 18.72 2.16 21.48
C VAL A 402 19.91 2.98 22.00
N ILE A 403 20.34 4.02 21.27
CA ILE A 403 21.44 4.90 21.70
C ILE A 403 21.13 5.53 23.06
N ALA A 404 19.94 6.12 23.22
CA ALA A 404 19.56 6.78 24.46
C ALA A 404 19.54 5.80 25.64
N GLN A 405 18.97 4.61 25.46
CA GLN A 405 18.94 3.59 26.51
C GLN A 405 20.33 3.06 26.84
N SER A 406 21.18 2.77 25.85
CA SER A 406 22.55 2.30 26.07
C SER A 406 23.40 3.34 26.84
N ILE A 407 23.23 4.63 26.54
CA ILE A 407 23.89 5.72 27.28
C ILE A 407 23.45 5.72 28.76
N GLU A 408 22.14 5.64 29.04
CA GLU A 408 21.64 5.61 30.42
C GLU A 408 22.13 4.35 31.16
N GLN A 409 22.13 3.19 30.52
CA GLN A 409 22.63 1.96 31.15
C GLN A 409 24.15 1.97 31.38
N LEU A 410 24.93 2.59 30.47
CA LEU A 410 26.38 2.79 30.68
C LEU A 410 26.67 3.63 31.92
N LEU A 411 25.89 4.69 32.16
CA LEU A 411 26.05 5.51 33.36
C LEU A 411 25.83 4.69 34.64
N LEU A 412 24.80 3.84 34.66
CA LEU A 412 24.52 2.93 35.78
C LEU A 412 25.63 1.89 35.99
N ILE A 413 26.16 1.30 34.92
CA ILE A 413 27.27 0.35 34.99
C ILE A 413 28.54 1.03 35.54
N ARG A 414 28.79 2.29 35.15
CA ARG A 414 29.93 3.08 35.64
C ARG A 414 29.79 3.39 37.14
N GLU A 415 28.59 3.67 37.63
CA GLU A 415 28.33 3.83 39.08
C GLU A 415 28.63 2.54 39.87
N ALA A 416 28.43 1.38 39.26
CA ALA A 416 28.80 0.08 39.83
C ALA A 416 30.32 -0.21 39.74
N GLY A 417 31.13 0.71 39.21
CA GLY A 417 32.59 0.57 39.08
C GLY A 417 33.04 -0.32 37.93
N ILE A 418 32.13 -0.67 37.01
CA ILE A 418 32.41 -1.54 35.87
C ILE A 418 32.77 -0.69 34.64
N VAL A 419 33.89 -1.04 33.99
CA VAL A 419 34.43 -0.29 32.85
C VAL A 419 34.66 -1.20 31.65
N PHE A 420 33.67 -1.25 30.76
CA PHE A 420 33.74 -1.85 29.42
C PHE A 420 32.80 -1.12 28.43
N PRO A 421 32.96 -1.32 27.10
CA PRO A 421 32.04 -0.79 26.08
C PRO A 421 30.73 -1.58 25.94
N ILE A 422 29.67 -0.89 25.53
CA ILE A 422 28.44 -1.53 25.04
C ILE A 422 28.38 -1.40 23.51
N SER A 423 28.22 -2.52 22.81
CA SER A 423 28.04 -2.56 21.36
C SER A 423 26.57 -2.31 21.01
N ILE A 424 26.31 -1.47 19.99
CA ILE A 424 24.96 -1.20 19.46
C ILE A 424 24.90 -1.44 17.95
N ASN A 425 23.79 -2.01 17.49
CA ASN A 425 23.64 -2.39 16.09
C ASN A 425 23.12 -1.20 15.27
N VAL A 426 23.80 -0.90 14.17
CA VAL A 426 23.52 0.25 13.30
C VAL A 426 23.48 -0.19 11.84
N THR A 427 22.40 0.20 11.16
CA THR A 427 22.15 -0.16 9.74
C THR A 427 22.90 0.78 8.78
N ALA A 428 23.09 0.37 7.52
CA ALA A 428 23.64 1.25 6.49
C ALA A 428 22.78 2.50 6.27
N GLY A 429 21.46 2.35 6.44
CA GLY A 429 20.49 3.45 6.37
C GLY A 429 20.74 4.53 7.43
N ASN A 430 21.03 4.14 8.68
CA ASN A 430 21.35 5.09 9.75
C ASN A 430 22.66 5.83 9.48
N LEU A 431 23.70 5.11 9.01
CA LEU A 431 24.99 5.70 8.68
C LEU A 431 24.91 6.68 7.50
N ALA A 432 23.95 6.47 6.58
CA ALA A 432 23.69 7.38 5.48
C ALA A 432 22.88 8.62 5.89
N GLU A 433 22.37 8.70 7.13
CA GLU A 433 21.65 9.87 7.61
C GLU A 433 22.58 11.08 7.75
N ARG A 434 22.07 12.26 7.36
CA ARG A 434 22.80 13.51 7.57
C ARG A 434 23.12 13.70 9.05
N HIS A 435 24.38 14.01 9.35
CA HIS A 435 24.87 14.32 10.69
C HIS A 435 24.77 13.19 11.72
N PHE A 436 24.61 11.91 11.30
CA PHE A 436 24.55 10.79 12.26
C PHE A 436 25.75 10.77 13.21
N ALA A 437 26.98 10.80 12.67
CA ALA A 437 28.21 10.78 13.46
C ALA A 437 28.27 11.91 14.50
N ALA A 438 27.88 13.14 14.11
CA ALA A 438 27.87 14.28 15.00
C ALA A 438 26.85 14.12 16.13
N ARG A 439 25.64 13.64 15.81
CA ARG A 439 24.59 13.41 16.82
C ARG A 439 24.98 12.33 17.83
N LEU A 440 25.53 11.22 17.36
CA LEU A 440 25.97 10.13 18.24
C LEU A 440 27.09 10.60 19.17
N HIS A 441 28.10 11.26 18.61
CA HIS A 441 29.21 11.82 19.38
C HIS A 441 28.73 12.81 20.45
N GLU A 442 27.84 13.74 20.07
CA GLU A 442 27.27 14.71 21.01
C GLU A 442 26.45 14.05 22.11
N ALA A 443 25.64 13.04 21.78
CA ALA A 443 24.83 12.32 22.77
C ALA A 443 25.69 11.63 23.84
N ILE A 444 26.81 11.02 23.44
CA ILE A 444 27.77 10.35 24.32
C ILE A 444 28.52 11.37 25.18
N VAL A 445 29.18 12.35 24.56
CA VAL A 445 30.05 13.32 25.26
C VAL A 445 29.25 14.21 26.22
N ARG A 446 28.02 14.59 25.88
CA ARG A 446 27.15 15.40 26.75
C ARG A 446 26.87 14.71 28.09
N ARG A 447 26.94 13.38 28.15
CA ARG A 447 26.76 12.59 29.38
C ARG A 447 28.08 12.24 30.08
N GLY A 448 29.20 12.81 29.63
CA GLY A 448 30.52 12.57 30.22
C GLY A 448 31.14 11.22 29.87
N LEU A 449 30.55 10.48 28.93
CA LEU A 449 31.09 9.23 28.41
C LEU A 449 32.14 9.50 27.34
N GLN A 450 33.02 8.53 27.13
CA GLN A 450 34.02 8.54 26.06
C GLN A 450 33.44 7.92 24.78
N PRO A 451 33.89 8.34 23.59
CA PRO A 451 33.47 7.76 22.31
C PRO A 451 33.59 6.23 22.24
N GLY A 452 34.62 5.66 22.89
CA GLY A 452 34.85 4.22 22.98
C GLY A 452 33.96 3.47 23.97
N ASP A 453 33.14 4.15 24.78
CA ASP A 453 32.19 3.48 25.68
C ASP A 453 30.99 2.87 24.91
N ILE A 454 30.73 3.35 23.69
CA ILE A 454 29.76 2.77 22.76
C ILE A 454 30.50 2.31 21.51
N GLU A 455 30.45 1.00 21.27
CA GLU A 455 30.95 0.39 20.04
C GLU A 455 29.84 0.31 19.00
N ILE A 456 30.17 0.61 17.75
CA ILE A 456 29.21 0.66 16.64
C ILE A 456 29.33 -0.61 15.83
N GLU A 457 28.29 -1.42 15.86
CA GLU A 457 28.24 -2.68 15.14
C GLU A 457 27.49 -2.54 13.82
N CYS A 458 28.15 -2.87 12.72
CA CYS A 458 27.67 -2.70 11.37
C CYS A 458 27.07 -3.99 10.82
N LEU A 459 25.73 -4.03 10.66
CA LEU A 459 25.00 -5.21 10.18
C LEU A 459 25.15 -5.46 8.66
N GLU A 460 25.24 -4.40 7.86
CA GLU A 460 25.12 -4.50 6.39
C GLU A 460 26.41 -4.09 5.67
N SER A 461 27.51 -4.77 5.98
CA SER A 461 28.86 -4.41 5.49
C SER A 461 28.95 -4.16 3.98
N GLN A 462 28.21 -4.94 3.17
CA GLN A 462 28.16 -4.73 1.72
C GLN A 462 27.44 -3.43 1.31
N ARG A 463 26.25 -3.16 1.88
CA ARG A 463 25.49 -1.93 1.58
C ARG A 463 26.24 -0.68 2.01
N ILE A 464 27.01 -0.79 3.10
CA ILE A 464 27.90 0.28 3.55
C ILE A 464 28.98 0.55 2.51
N GLN A 465 29.65 -0.49 1.99
CA GLN A 465 30.70 -0.33 0.97
C GLN A 465 30.18 0.37 -0.30
N GLU A 466 28.95 0.06 -0.72
CA GLU A 466 28.32 0.66 -1.90
C GLU A 466 27.86 2.11 -1.66
N SER A 467 27.78 2.55 -0.39
CA SER A 467 27.34 3.89 0.01
C SER A 467 28.51 4.78 0.43
N SER A 468 28.90 5.70 -0.46
CA SER A 468 29.95 6.70 -0.16
C SER A 468 29.62 7.56 1.07
N VAL A 469 28.34 7.83 1.33
CA VAL A 469 27.89 8.60 2.49
C VAL A 469 28.08 7.81 3.79
N ALA A 470 27.73 6.52 3.79
CA ALA A 470 27.87 5.67 4.96
C ALA A 470 29.36 5.46 5.34
N LEU A 471 30.23 5.23 4.34
CA LEU A 471 31.67 5.13 4.55
C LEU A 471 32.26 6.43 5.13
N ALA A 472 31.88 7.59 4.60
CA ALA A 472 32.33 8.88 5.12
C ALA A 472 31.89 9.09 6.59
N CYS A 473 30.68 8.63 6.93
CA CYS A 473 30.18 8.65 8.31
C CYS A 473 31.05 7.78 9.23
N LEU A 474 31.39 6.54 8.81
CA LEU A 474 32.27 5.66 9.59
C LEU A 474 33.68 6.22 9.78
N HIS A 475 34.28 6.84 8.76
CA HIS A 475 35.56 7.53 8.93
C HIS A 475 35.47 8.69 9.92
N THR A 476 34.35 9.43 9.91
CA THR A 476 34.11 10.52 10.88
C THR A 476 33.97 9.97 12.31
N LEU A 477 33.21 8.88 12.48
CA LEU A 477 33.08 8.20 13.77
C LEU A 477 34.45 7.70 14.27
N LYS A 478 35.24 7.12 13.37
CA LYS A 478 36.58 6.64 13.71
C LYS A 478 37.52 7.78 14.13
N ALA A 479 37.49 8.90 13.40
CA ALA A 479 38.27 10.09 13.73
C ALA A 479 37.86 10.71 15.08
N ASN A 480 36.58 10.55 15.46
CA ASN A 480 36.05 10.96 16.77
C ASN A 480 36.38 9.96 17.89
N GLY A 481 37.08 8.85 17.62
CA GLY A 481 37.50 7.87 18.61
C GLY A 481 36.48 6.75 18.90
N HIS A 482 35.42 6.62 18.09
CA HIS A 482 34.51 5.48 18.21
C HIS A 482 35.18 4.19 17.74
N ARG A 483 34.79 3.08 18.37
CA ARG A 483 35.18 1.72 17.97
C ARG A 483 34.12 1.16 17.02
N ILE A 484 34.56 0.48 15.96
CA ILE A 484 33.67 -0.02 14.91
C ILE A 484 33.84 -1.53 14.78
N ALA A 485 32.75 -2.27 14.89
CA ALA A 485 32.68 -3.70 14.68
C ALA A 485 31.94 -4.02 13.36
N LEU A 486 32.43 -5.02 12.63
CA LEU A 486 31.74 -5.61 11.49
C LEU A 486 31.02 -6.88 11.93
N ASP A 487 29.72 -6.95 11.70
CA ASP A 487 28.90 -8.10 12.05
C ASP A 487 28.80 -9.13 10.91
N ASP A 488 28.35 -10.34 11.25
CA ASP A 488 28.02 -11.43 10.32
C ASP A 488 29.14 -11.87 9.36
N PHE A 489 30.42 -11.73 9.74
CA PHE A 489 31.52 -12.14 8.87
C PHE A 489 31.53 -13.66 8.66
N GLY A 490 31.40 -14.09 7.41
CA GLY A 490 31.39 -15.50 7.03
C GLY A 490 30.00 -16.08 6.77
N ALA A 491 28.93 -15.32 6.98
CA ALA A 491 27.60 -15.68 6.50
C ALA A 491 27.57 -15.56 4.96
N GLY A 492 27.66 -16.68 4.24
CA GLY A 492 27.56 -16.72 2.77
C GLY A 492 28.75 -16.10 2.02
N TYR A 493 28.49 -15.28 0.99
CA TYR A 493 29.50 -14.65 0.11
C TYR A 493 30.14 -13.39 0.74
N SER A 494 30.62 -13.50 1.99
CA SER A 494 31.36 -12.41 2.64
C SER A 494 32.66 -12.11 1.87
N ASN A 495 32.63 -11.08 1.03
CA ASN A 495 33.73 -10.71 0.14
C ASN A 495 34.77 -9.90 0.93
N LEU A 496 35.98 -10.44 1.10
CA LEU A 496 37.14 -9.79 1.74
C LEU A 496 37.40 -8.35 1.28
N ASN A 497 36.87 -7.97 0.13
CA ASN A 497 36.97 -6.64 -0.45
C ASN A 497 36.48 -5.51 0.48
N TYR A 498 35.43 -5.70 1.30
CA TYR A 498 34.95 -4.61 2.17
C TYR A 498 35.89 -4.32 3.37
N LEU A 499 36.62 -5.33 3.87
CA LEU A 499 37.56 -5.14 4.99
C LEU A 499 38.59 -4.04 4.68
N ARG A 500 39.00 -3.91 3.42
CA ARG A 500 39.98 -2.89 3.01
C ARG A 500 39.48 -1.45 3.10
N HIS A 501 38.18 -1.23 3.06
CA HIS A 501 37.59 0.10 2.92
C HIS A 501 36.88 0.58 4.18
N ILE A 502 36.33 -0.34 4.98
CA ILE A 502 35.62 -0.01 6.21
C ILE A 502 36.65 0.17 7.34
N PRO A 503 36.65 1.30 8.07
CA PRO A 503 37.60 1.54 9.16
C PRO A 503 37.21 0.80 10.45
N ALA A 504 37.14 -0.53 10.38
CA ALA A 504 36.75 -1.41 11.48
C ALA A 504 37.92 -1.74 12.43
N ASP A 505 37.59 -2.03 13.67
CA ASP A 505 38.48 -2.52 14.73
C ASP A 505 38.27 -4.00 15.03
N VAL A 506 37.00 -4.41 15.01
CA VAL A 506 36.55 -5.75 15.40
C VAL A 506 35.84 -6.40 14.22
N VAL A 507 36.09 -7.69 14.02
CA VAL A 507 35.34 -8.52 13.07
C VAL A 507 34.67 -9.65 13.83
N LYS A 508 33.33 -9.71 13.76
CA LYS A 508 32.51 -10.72 14.41
C LYS A 508 32.29 -11.89 13.45
N LEU A 509 32.71 -13.10 13.86
CA LEU A 509 32.51 -14.34 13.10
C LEU A 509 31.12 -14.90 13.40
N ASP A 510 30.32 -15.04 12.35
CA ASP A 510 28.92 -15.50 12.46
C ASP A 510 28.81 -16.89 13.10
N ALA A 511 27.71 -17.10 13.82
CA ALA A 511 27.39 -18.34 14.51
C ALA A 511 27.35 -19.57 13.58
N SER A 512 27.05 -19.40 12.27
CA SER A 512 27.06 -20.53 11.33
C SER A 512 28.45 -21.12 11.12
N LEU A 513 29.52 -20.31 11.19
CA LEU A 513 30.90 -20.79 11.14
C LEU A 513 31.28 -21.51 12.44
N ILE A 514 30.87 -20.96 13.57
CA ILE A 514 31.24 -21.49 14.89
C ILE A 514 30.57 -22.84 15.17
N LYS A 515 29.29 -22.99 14.79
CA LYS A 515 28.52 -24.24 14.97
C LYS A 515 29.16 -25.47 14.31
N GLN A 516 29.91 -25.27 13.23
CA GLN A 516 30.51 -26.37 12.46
C GLN A 516 31.85 -26.86 13.04
N LEU A 517 32.47 -26.11 13.97
CA LEU A 517 33.78 -26.44 14.55
C LEU A 517 33.83 -27.82 15.23
N LYS A 518 32.72 -28.22 15.85
CA LYS A 518 32.59 -29.50 16.55
C LYS A 518 32.62 -30.69 15.59
N SER A 519 31.85 -30.64 14.51
CA SER A 519 31.59 -31.81 13.66
C SER A 519 32.44 -31.89 12.40
N ASP A 520 33.02 -30.78 11.92
CA ASP A 520 33.66 -30.73 10.61
C ASP A 520 35.14 -30.28 10.68
N ALA A 521 36.02 -31.10 10.10
CA ALA A 521 37.46 -30.83 10.05
C ALA A 521 37.81 -29.74 9.03
N GLU A 522 37.06 -29.62 7.92
CA GLU A 522 37.30 -28.59 6.91
C GLU A 522 36.93 -27.21 7.47
N SER A 523 35.78 -27.10 8.13
CA SER A 523 35.34 -25.89 8.86
C SER A 523 36.37 -25.42 9.89
N ARG A 524 37.01 -26.35 10.62
CA ARG A 524 38.10 -26.01 11.56
C ARG A 524 39.29 -25.35 10.87
N ILE A 525 39.71 -25.87 9.71
CA ILE A 525 40.80 -25.28 8.93
C ILE A 525 40.39 -23.90 8.40
N ILE A 526 39.15 -23.76 7.92
CA ILE A 526 38.63 -22.49 7.39
C ILE A 526 38.62 -21.43 8.49
N VAL A 527 38.01 -21.70 9.65
CA VAL A 527 37.90 -20.76 10.76
C VAL A 527 39.29 -20.36 11.29
N GLN A 528 40.21 -21.33 11.45
CA GLN A 528 41.58 -21.02 11.87
C GLN A 528 42.27 -20.05 10.90
N ASN A 529 42.19 -20.32 9.59
CA ASN A 529 42.81 -19.45 8.57
C ASN A 529 42.16 -18.06 8.53
N ILE A 530 40.84 -17.97 8.75
CA ILE A 530 40.13 -16.69 8.84
C ILE A 530 40.65 -15.87 10.03
N ILE A 531 40.74 -16.47 11.22
CA ILE A 531 41.28 -15.81 12.42
C ILE A 531 42.71 -15.32 12.16
N ASP A 532 43.59 -16.20 11.66
CA ASP A 532 44.98 -15.86 11.35
C ASP A 532 45.09 -14.72 10.32
N MET A 533 44.20 -14.68 9.33
CA MET A 533 44.16 -13.62 8.32
C MET A 533 43.69 -12.28 8.92
N LEU A 534 42.63 -12.29 9.73
CA LEU A 534 42.09 -11.08 10.35
C LEU A 534 43.12 -10.46 11.31
N HIS A 535 43.83 -11.28 12.08
CA HIS A 535 44.94 -10.80 12.92
C HIS A 535 46.08 -10.18 12.11
N LYS A 536 46.44 -10.74 10.95
CA LYS A 536 47.45 -10.14 10.04
C LYS A 536 47.02 -8.79 9.49
N LEU A 537 45.71 -8.53 9.44
CA LEU A 537 45.13 -7.23 9.07
C LEU A 537 44.94 -6.30 10.28
N ASN A 538 45.35 -6.73 11.48
CA ASN A 538 45.24 -6.03 12.76
C ASN A 538 43.80 -5.83 13.26
N TYR A 539 42.89 -6.75 12.92
CA TYR A 539 41.56 -6.80 13.54
C TYR A 539 41.60 -7.61 14.82
N GLU A 540 40.79 -7.20 15.79
CA GLU A 540 40.34 -8.08 16.87
C GLU A 540 39.22 -8.99 16.36
N VAL A 541 39.26 -10.26 16.74
CA VAL A 541 38.29 -11.27 16.29
C VAL A 541 37.38 -11.67 17.43
N LEU A 542 36.08 -11.53 17.20
CA LEU A 542 35.02 -11.92 18.13
C LEU A 542 34.23 -13.09 17.54
N ALA A 543 34.16 -14.22 18.23
CA ALA A 543 33.38 -15.38 17.79
C ALA A 543 31.97 -15.37 18.39
N GLU A 544 30.95 -15.49 17.55
CA GLU A 544 29.55 -15.49 17.97
C GLU A 544 28.94 -16.87 18.04
N GLY A 545 27.88 -17.02 18.84
CA GLY A 545 27.12 -18.27 18.91
C GLY A 545 27.89 -19.44 19.49
N VAL A 546 28.83 -19.19 20.42
CA VAL A 546 29.51 -20.26 21.16
C VAL A 546 28.51 -20.93 22.11
N GLU A 547 28.14 -22.18 21.81
CA GLU A 547 27.11 -22.94 22.54
C GLU A 547 27.71 -24.08 23.38
N ASP A 548 28.97 -24.47 23.16
CA ASP A 548 29.57 -25.64 23.81
C ASP A 548 31.08 -25.51 24.09
N GLN A 549 31.57 -26.36 25.00
CA GLN A 549 32.96 -26.40 25.46
C GLN A 549 33.97 -26.76 24.36
N GLU A 550 33.58 -27.57 23.38
CA GLU A 550 34.46 -28.06 22.32
C GLU A 550 34.73 -26.95 21.30
N SER A 551 33.68 -26.22 20.90
CA SER A 551 33.81 -25.00 20.10
C SER A 551 34.71 -23.95 20.79
N LEU A 552 34.52 -23.75 22.10
CA LEU A 552 35.38 -22.86 22.90
C LEU A 552 36.85 -23.32 22.92
N HIS A 553 37.09 -24.63 23.02
CA HIS A 553 38.44 -25.19 23.00
C HIS A 553 39.17 -24.88 21.69
N TYR A 554 38.51 -25.09 20.55
CA TYR A 554 39.08 -24.77 19.25
C TYR A 554 39.34 -23.26 19.08
N LEU A 555 38.39 -22.41 19.45
CA LEU A 555 38.56 -20.95 19.39
C LEU A 555 39.74 -20.47 20.23
N THR A 556 39.93 -21.05 21.42
CA THR A 556 41.09 -20.75 22.29
C THR A 556 42.39 -21.22 21.64
N GLN A 557 42.40 -22.42 21.03
CA GLN A 557 43.57 -22.95 20.31
C GLN A 557 43.94 -22.08 19.11
N TYR A 558 42.95 -21.55 18.39
CA TYR A 558 43.13 -20.65 17.25
C TYR A 558 43.41 -19.21 17.67
N ARG A 559 43.53 -18.95 18.99
CA ARG A 559 43.82 -17.63 19.57
C ARG A 559 42.79 -16.57 19.21
N CYS A 560 41.53 -16.96 19.05
CA CYS A 560 40.43 -16.00 18.96
C CYS A 560 40.45 -15.09 20.21
N ASP A 561 40.18 -13.79 20.04
CA ASP A 561 40.37 -12.81 21.10
C ASP A 561 39.19 -12.81 22.07
N VAL A 562 37.98 -12.69 21.51
CA VAL A 562 36.74 -12.54 22.26
C VAL A 562 35.71 -13.57 21.80
N ALA A 563 34.82 -13.98 22.69
CA ALA A 563 33.68 -14.83 22.34
C ALA A 563 32.40 -14.39 23.04
N GLN A 564 31.27 -14.62 22.37
CA GLN A 564 29.94 -14.51 22.95
C GLN A 564 29.04 -15.67 22.52
N GLY A 565 28.12 -16.07 23.39
CA GLY A 565 27.20 -17.17 23.10
C GLY A 565 26.57 -17.78 24.34
N PHE A 566 25.61 -18.69 24.12
CA PHE A 566 24.81 -19.29 25.18
C PHE A 566 25.61 -20.19 26.13
N TYR A 567 26.80 -20.63 25.72
CA TYR A 567 27.74 -21.32 26.62
C TYR A 567 28.08 -20.46 27.85
N PHE A 568 28.23 -19.14 27.66
CA PHE A 568 28.54 -18.20 28.75
C PHE A 568 27.27 -17.63 29.37
N SER A 569 26.44 -17.00 28.55
CA SER A 569 25.16 -16.44 28.97
C SER A 569 24.27 -16.11 27.76
N PRO A 570 22.94 -16.32 27.85
CA PRO A 570 22.03 -15.63 26.96
C PRO A 570 22.06 -14.11 27.21
N ALA A 571 21.34 -13.34 26.40
CA ALA A 571 21.10 -11.94 26.70
C ALA A 571 20.33 -11.81 28.03
N VAL A 572 20.76 -10.89 28.90
CA VAL A 572 20.20 -10.72 30.25
C VAL A 572 19.93 -9.25 30.58
N THR A 573 19.17 -8.98 31.64
CA THR A 573 18.99 -7.60 32.12
C THR A 573 20.29 -7.02 32.66
N LEU A 574 20.37 -5.69 32.77
CA LEU A 574 21.55 -5.00 33.27
C LEU A 574 21.98 -5.51 34.65
N GLU A 575 21.03 -5.73 35.56
CA GLU A 575 21.32 -6.16 36.92
C GLU A 575 21.98 -7.54 36.94
N LYS A 576 21.53 -8.44 36.06
CA LYS A 576 22.13 -9.77 35.90
C LYS A 576 23.51 -9.70 35.27
N LEU A 577 23.72 -8.80 34.29
CA LEU A 577 25.04 -8.57 33.70
C LEU A 577 26.04 -8.13 34.77
N CYS A 578 25.69 -7.13 35.59
CA CYS A 578 26.55 -6.67 36.68
C CYS A 578 26.89 -7.81 37.66
N ALA A 579 25.92 -8.65 38.02
CA ALA A 579 26.18 -9.80 38.88
C ALA A 579 27.13 -10.84 38.24
N LEU A 580 27.07 -11.04 36.92
CA LEU A 580 27.98 -11.95 36.21
C LEU A 580 29.43 -11.46 36.22
N VAL A 581 29.65 -10.14 36.15
CA VAL A 581 30.98 -9.52 36.23
C VAL A 581 31.63 -9.82 37.58
N ASP A 582 30.89 -9.72 38.67
CA ASP A 582 31.38 -10.01 40.02
C ASP A 582 31.81 -11.48 40.18
N ILE A 583 31.04 -12.41 39.62
CA ILE A 583 31.33 -13.86 39.70
C ILE A 583 32.59 -14.21 38.93
N HIS A 584 32.73 -13.72 37.68
CA HIS A 584 33.92 -13.98 36.86
C HIS A 584 35.17 -13.29 37.43
N GLY A 585 35.00 -12.14 38.10
CA GLY A 585 36.07 -11.49 38.85
C GLY A 585 36.55 -12.30 40.08
N GLN A 586 35.67 -13.10 40.70
CA GLN A 586 35.96 -13.88 41.91
C GLN A 586 36.49 -15.30 41.65
N GLN A 587 36.08 -15.97 40.57
CA GLN A 587 36.47 -17.37 40.30
C GLN A 587 37.99 -17.60 40.09
N ARG A 588 38.77 -16.55 39.79
CA ARG A 588 40.25 -16.62 39.72
C ARG A 588 41.01 -15.99 40.90
N ARG A 589 40.31 -15.46 41.91
CA ARG A 589 40.95 -15.02 43.19
C ARG A 589 41.13 -16.17 44.19
N LYS A 590 40.65 -17.37 43.91
CA LYS A 590 41.04 -18.57 44.65
C LYS A 590 42.27 -19.19 44.00
N PRO A 591 43.41 -19.26 44.72
CA PRO A 591 44.67 -19.78 44.19
C PRO A 591 44.61 -21.27 43.84
#